data_AF-A0ABD0QJH2-F1
#
_entry.id   AF-A0ABD0QJH2-F1
#
_cell.length_a   1.000
_cell.length_b   1.000
_cell.length_c   1.000
_cell.angle_alpha   90.00
_cell.angle_beta   90.00
_cell.angle_gamma   90.00
#
_symmetry.space_group_name_H-M   'P 1'
#
loop_
_entity.id
_entity.type
_entity.pdbx_description
1 polymer ?
#
loop_
_entity_poly.entity_id
_entity_poly.type
_entity_poly.pdbx_seq_one_letter_code
_entity_poly.pdbx_strand_id
1 'polypeptide(L)'
;MSVSVEKRDVCFPPDWEDDERMAFLFSAFKENRDVDCTDWDGKIDFWSPLIIDHCRRRGSVCVNLQELNESFRRKGSVPLGLSTVLQSMN
;
A
#
# COMPACT_ATOMS: atom_id res chain seq x y z
N MET A 1 -30.82 -3.03 14.26
CA MET A 1 -29.80 -4.09 14.27
C MET A 1 -28.50 -3.43 13.87
N SER A 2 -27.66 -3.09 14.85
CA SER A 2 -26.36 -2.47 14.62
C SER A 2 -25.41 -3.59 14.21
N VAL A 3 -25.01 -3.62 12.93
CA VAL A 3 -23.94 -4.51 12.50
C VAL A 3 -22.64 -3.88 12.99
N SER A 4 -22.11 -4.42 14.09
CA SER A 4 -20.74 -4.15 14.50
C SER A 4 -19.85 -4.66 13.37
N VAL A 5 -19.29 -3.75 12.58
CA VAL A 5 -18.27 -4.10 11.59
C VAL A 5 -17.07 -4.59 12.38
N GLU A 6 -16.89 -5.91 12.47
CA GLU A 6 -15.67 -6.53 12.96
C GLU A 6 -14.50 -5.88 12.21
N LYS A 7 -13.65 -5.14 12.93
CA LYS A 7 -12.33 -4.76 12.44
C LYS A 7 -11.57 -6.07 12.24
N ARG A 8 -11.58 -6.60 11.01
CA ARG A 8 -10.70 -7.70 10.63
C ARG A 8 -9.27 -7.21 10.88
N ASP A 9 -8.55 -7.87 11.76
CA ASP A 9 -7.14 -7.59 12.02
C ASP A 9 -6.37 -7.63 10.70
N VAL A 10 -5.88 -6.47 10.27
CA VAL A 10 -5.07 -6.35 9.07
C VAL A 10 -3.69 -6.86 9.43
N CYS A 11 -3.41 -8.13 9.15
CA CYS A 11 -2.06 -8.67 9.29
C CYS A 11 -1.17 -8.08 8.19
N PHE A 12 -0.34 -7.09 8.55
CA PHE A 12 0.66 -6.47 7.70
C PHE A 12 1.97 -7.28 7.70
N PRO A 13 2.84 -7.12 6.67
CA PRO A 13 4.17 -7.75 6.65
C PRO A 13 5.06 -7.27 7.80
N PRO A 14 6.10 -8.05 8.19
CA PRO A 14 7.05 -7.63 9.23
C PRO A 14 7.72 -6.27 8.96
N ASP A 15 7.97 -5.93 7.68
CA ASP A 15 8.45 -4.62 7.26
C ASP A 15 7.61 -3.46 7.82
N TRP A 16 6.33 -3.68 8.11
CA TRP A 16 5.42 -2.66 8.63
C TRP A 16 5.82 -2.11 9.99
N GLU A 17 6.55 -2.87 10.79
CA GLU A 17 7.04 -2.44 12.10
C GLU A 17 8.38 -1.70 12.01
N ASP A 18 9.09 -1.79 10.88
CA ASP A 18 10.36 -1.10 10.65
C ASP A 18 10.11 0.34 10.17
N ASP A 19 10.43 1.32 11.01
CA ASP A 19 10.19 2.74 10.70
C ASP A 19 11.02 3.27 9.53
N GLU A 20 12.27 2.83 9.37
CA GLU A 20 13.14 3.28 8.29
C GLU A 20 12.66 2.71 6.96
N ARG A 21 12.35 1.41 6.95
CA ARG A 21 11.78 0.71 5.79
C ARG A 21 10.46 1.34 5.38
N MET A 22 9.55 1.60 6.32
CA MET A 22 8.25 2.19 6.02
C MET A 22 8.34 3.66 5.60
N ALA A 23 9.28 4.44 6.14
CA ALA A 23 9.50 5.81 5.67
C ALA A 23 9.91 5.85 4.20
N PHE A 24 10.78 4.92 3.79
CA PHE A 24 11.15 4.73 2.39
C PHE A 24 9.94 4.32 1.54
N LEU A 25 9.17 3.30 1.96
CA LEU A 25 8.01 2.79 1.22
C LEU A 25 6.85 3.80 1.12
N PHE A 26 6.75 4.74 2.06
CA PHE A 26 5.73 5.81 2.07
C PHE A 26 6.14 7.02 1.24
N SER A 27 7.43 7.18 0.93
CA SER A 27 7.92 8.27 0.10
C SER A 27 7.37 8.20 -1.33
N ALA A 28 7.34 9.35 -2.01
CA ALA A 28 6.94 9.40 -3.40
C ALA A 28 7.90 8.56 -4.27
N PHE A 29 7.39 8.07 -5.41
CA PHE A 29 8.25 7.58 -6.47
C PHE A 29 9.12 8.72 -7.02
N LYS A 30 10.25 8.37 -7.62
CA LYS A 30 11.06 9.32 -8.41
C LYS A 30 10.27 9.78 -9.65
N GLU A 31 10.85 10.67 -10.45
CA GLU A 31 10.19 11.17 -11.66
C GLU A 31 9.83 10.04 -12.65
N ASN A 32 10.74 9.08 -12.82
CA ASN A 32 10.52 7.89 -13.63
C ASN A 32 11.43 6.75 -13.15
N ARG A 33 11.12 5.54 -13.63
CA ARG A 33 11.89 4.31 -13.32
C ARG A 33 13.34 4.37 -13.81
N ASP A 34 13.63 5.14 -14.86
CA ASP A 34 14.98 5.22 -15.45
C ASP A 34 15.97 5.98 -14.56
N VAL A 35 15.48 6.84 -13.67
CA VAL A 35 16.31 7.57 -12.69
C VAL A 35 16.81 6.65 -11.57
N ASP A 36 15.96 5.74 -11.09
CA ASP A 36 16.30 4.79 -10.04
C ASP A 36 15.39 3.57 -10.12
N CYS A 37 15.79 2.59 -10.92
CA CYS A 37 15.00 1.38 -11.13
C CYS A 37 14.94 0.51 -9.87
N THR A 38 15.93 0.61 -8.98
CA THR A 38 15.99 -0.22 -7.76
C THR A 38 15.01 0.27 -6.71
N ASP A 39 14.93 1.58 -6.46
CA ASP A 39 13.89 2.19 -5.61
C ASP A 39 12.50 1.89 -6.17
N TRP A 40 12.35 2.09 -7.48
CA TRP A 40 11.08 1.91 -8.16
C TRP A 40 10.58 0.48 -8.04
N ASP A 41 11.36 -0.50 -8.50
CA ASP A 41 10.97 -1.90 -8.50
C ASP A 41 10.76 -2.41 -7.07
N GLY A 42 11.61 -2.00 -6.12
CA GLY A 42 11.45 -2.35 -4.71
C GLY A 42 10.14 -1.87 -4.09
N LYS A 43 9.67 -0.66 -4.43
CA LYS A 43 8.36 -0.17 -3.99
C LYS A 43 7.20 -0.91 -4.66
N ILE A 44 7.31 -1.20 -5.95
CA ILE A 44 6.28 -1.93 -6.72
C ILE A 44 6.13 -3.36 -6.20
N ASP A 45 7.25 -4.05 -5.97
CA ASP A 45 7.31 -5.42 -5.46
C ASP A 45 6.75 -5.54 -4.05
N PHE A 46 6.85 -4.50 -3.23
CA PHE A 46 6.23 -4.46 -1.91
C PHE A 46 4.72 -4.18 -1.99
N TRP A 47 4.33 -3.10 -2.67
CA TRP A 47 2.96 -2.59 -2.60
C TRP A 47 1.97 -3.42 -3.42
N SER A 48 2.35 -3.89 -4.60
CA SER A 48 1.43 -4.63 -5.49
C SER A 48 0.85 -5.89 -4.82
N PRO A 49 1.65 -6.82 -4.26
CA PRO A 49 1.10 -7.99 -3.58
C PRO A 49 0.30 -7.62 -2.32
N LEU A 50 0.72 -6.59 -1.58
CA LEU A 50 0.02 -6.15 -0.38
C LEU A 50 -1.37 -5.57 -0.69
N ILE A 51 -1.50 -4.80 -1.77
CA ILE A 51 -2.80 -4.29 -2.27
C ILE A 51 -3.68 -5.46 -2.70
N ILE A 52 -3.15 -6.42 -3.48
CA ILE A 52 -3.90 -7.59 -3.94
C ILE A 52 -4.42 -8.41 -2.76
N ASP A 53 -3.56 -8.68 -1.77
CA ASP A 53 -3.95 -9.43 -0.59
C ASP A 53 -5.00 -8.68 0.26
N HIS A 54 -4.84 -7.37 0.42
CA HIS A 54 -5.84 -6.51 1.05
C HIS A 54 -7.22 -6.61 0.35
N CYS A 55 -7.23 -6.55 -0.99
CA CYS A 55 -8.45 -6.70 -1.79
C CYS A 55 -9.10 -8.08 -1.58
N ARG A 56 -8.30 -9.16 -1.65
CA ARG A 56 -8.75 -10.54 -1.43
C ARG A 56 -9.38 -10.73 -0.06
N ARG A 57 -8.74 -10.24 1.00
CA ARG A 57 -9.25 -10.34 2.39
C ARG A 57 -10.56 -9.57 2.59
N ARG A 58 -10.78 -8.48 1.85
CA ARG A 58 -12.05 -7.74 1.87
C ARG A 58 -13.12 -8.37 0.98
N GLY A 59 -12.76 -9.30 0.09
CA GLY A 59 -13.65 -9.85 -0.92
C GLY A 59 -14.02 -8.82 -2.00
N SER A 60 -13.15 -7.83 -2.23
CA SER A 60 -13.36 -6.79 -3.25
C SER A 60 -12.44 -7.00 -4.43
N VAL A 61 -12.98 -6.84 -5.64
CA VAL A 61 -12.20 -6.83 -6.90
C VAL A 61 -11.91 -5.40 -7.38
N CYS A 62 -12.55 -4.41 -6.77
CA CYS A 62 -12.37 -3.00 -7.07
C CYS A 62 -11.91 -2.26 -5.80
N VAL A 63 -10.92 -1.41 -5.96
CA VAL A 63 -10.47 -0.48 -4.91
C VAL A 63 -10.21 0.88 -5.53
N ASN A 64 -10.34 1.92 -4.74
CA ASN A 64 -9.94 3.26 -5.12
C ASN A 64 -8.77 3.74 -4.26
N LEU A 65 -8.05 4.75 -4.76
CA LEU A 65 -6.86 5.29 -4.11
C LEU A 65 -7.15 5.81 -2.69
N GLN A 66 -8.30 6.43 -2.47
CA GLN A 66 -8.68 6.97 -1.16
C GLN A 66 -8.84 5.86 -0.12
N GLU A 67 -9.54 4.77 -0.47
CA GLU A 67 -9.69 3.60 0.41
C GLU A 67 -8.36 2.95 0.74
N LEU A 68 -7.45 2.82 -0.23
CA LEU A 68 -6.13 2.26 0.02
C LEU A 68 -5.29 3.16 0.93
N ASN A 69 -5.29 4.47 0.69
CA ASN A 69 -4.57 5.43 1.55
C ASN A 69 -5.04 5.37 3.00
N GLU A 70 -6.34 5.25 3.24
CA GLU A 70 -6.89 5.10 4.59
C GLU A 70 -6.58 3.73 5.19
N SER A 71 -6.68 2.66 4.39
CA SER A 71 -6.40 1.28 4.84
C SER A 71 -4.93 1.06 5.20
N PHE A 72 -4.03 1.76 4.52
CA PHE A 72 -2.58 1.73 4.74
C PHE A 72 -2.08 2.94 5.55
N ARG A 73 -2.97 3.68 6.23
CA ARG A 73 -2.53 4.77 7.11
C ARG A 73 -1.71 4.21 8.26
N ARG A 74 -0.52 4.78 8.47
CA ARG A 74 0.42 4.38 9.53
C ARG A 74 0.96 5.63 10.21
N LYS A 75 0.87 5.68 11.54
CA LYS A 75 1.39 6.81 12.36
C LYS A 75 0.95 8.19 11.82
N GLY A 76 -0.30 8.30 11.37
CA GLY A 76 -0.87 9.53 10.80
C GLY A 76 -0.49 9.84 9.35
N SER A 77 0.41 9.07 8.73
CA SER A 77 0.84 9.24 7.34
C SER A 77 0.12 8.26 6.41
N VAL A 78 0.03 8.60 5.13
CA VAL A 78 -0.48 7.71 4.06
C VAL A 78 0.62 7.53 3.00
N PRO A 79 0.66 6.40 2.26
CA PRO A 79 1.72 6.18 1.29
C PRO A 79 1.51 7.06 0.05
N LEU A 80 2.54 7.83 -0.33
CA LEU A 80 2.45 8.80 -1.42
C LEU A 80 2.46 8.16 -2.81
N GLY A 81 2.93 6.92 -2.91
CA GLY A 81 3.16 6.24 -4.18
C GLY A 81 2.03 5.35 -4.70
N LEU A 82 0.92 5.18 -3.97
CA LEU A 82 -0.08 4.16 -4.35
C LEU A 82 -0.75 4.41 -5.70
N SER A 83 -0.89 5.66 -6.14
CA SER A 83 -1.39 5.97 -7.48
C SER A 83 -0.50 5.39 -8.57
N THR A 84 0.82 5.52 -8.41
CA THR A 84 1.81 4.97 -9.33
C THR A 84 1.78 3.44 -9.34
N VAL A 85 1.65 2.82 -8.16
CA VAL A 85 1.53 1.36 -8.05
C VAL A 85 0.30 0.87 -8.80
N LEU A 86 -0.87 1.49 -8.59
CA LEU A 86 -2.10 1.11 -9.30
C LEU A 86 -1.96 1.22 -10.82
N GLN A 87 -1.28 2.26 -11.32
CA GLN A 87 -1.03 2.43 -12.75
C GLN A 87 -0.10 1.35 -13.32
N SER A 88 0.83 0.83 -12.52
CA SER A 88 1.77 -0.23 -12.93
C SER A 88 1.17 -1.64 -12.98
N MET A 89 -0.02 -1.84 -12.37
CA MET A 89 -0.68 -3.16 -12.26
C MET A 89 -1.60 -3.47 -13.45
N ASN A 90 -1.63 -2.62 -14.48
CA ASN A 90 -2.41 -2.76 -15.71
C ASN A 90 -1.60 -3.43 -16.83
#